data_AF-A0A849TPK2-F1
#
_entry.id   AF-A0A849TPK2-F1
#
_cell.length_a   1.000
_cell.length_b   1.000
_cell.length_c   1.000
_cell.angle_alpha   90.00
_cell.angle_beta   90.00
_cell.angle_gamma   90.00
#
_symmetry.space_group_name_H-M   'P 1'
#
loop_
_entity.id
_entity.type
_entity.pdbx_description
1 polymer ?
#
loop_
_entity_poly.entity_id
_entity_poly.type
_entity_poly.pdbx_seq_one_letter_code
_entity_poly.pdbx_strand_id
1 'polypeptide(L)'
;MATTKMPEESPPSTLNGNVTHGDTLLKKAVKELGTKALDGRSVLAIELKQERRELIQALGGPSEISPQEMAIIEMIAMKRIRRKPIQEWALLNRDALFNRRNKCLAPIALQLEQLEESEVRLLKELGLKRRAKQIPSLSDYLNGAKATKPDSKDGDACP
;
A
#
# COMPACT_ATOMS: atom_id res chain seq x y z
N MET A 1 25.40 37.29 69.82
CA MET A 1 25.88 36.37 68.76
C MET A 1 25.02 35.12 68.78
N ALA A 2 24.20 34.92 67.77
CA ALA A 2 23.46 33.68 67.55
C ALA A 2 23.27 33.51 66.03
N THR A 3 24.04 32.61 65.43
CA THR A 3 23.92 32.23 64.02
C THR A 3 22.92 31.09 63.91
N THR A 4 21.75 31.39 63.33
CA THR A 4 20.76 30.37 62.95
C THR A 4 21.26 29.67 61.69
N LYS A 5 21.52 28.35 61.78
CA LYS A 5 21.74 27.46 60.64
C LYS A 5 20.43 27.34 59.85
N MET A 6 20.44 27.71 58.57
CA MET A 6 19.41 27.29 57.62
C MET A 6 19.77 25.90 57.06
N PRO A 7 18.77 25.02 56.78
CA PRO A 7 19.02 23.70 56.23
C PRO A 7 19.33 23.78 54.73
N GLU A 8 20.22 22.90 54.32
CA GLU A 8 20.73 22.71 52.96
C GLU A 8 19.61 22.10 52.09
N GLU A 9 18.97 22.89 51.23
CA GLU A 9 18.11 22.35 50.17
C GLU A 9 18.99 21.75 49.07
N SER A 10 18.98 20.43 48.96
CA SER A 10 19.55 19.70 47.83
C SER A 10 18.91 20.17 46.51
N PRO A 11 19.69 20.36 45.43
CA PRO A 11 19.15 20.81 44.16
C PRO A 11 18.17 19.77 43.56
N PRO A 12 17.12 20.23 42.83
CA PRO A 12 16.12 19.34 42.26
C PRO A 12 16.77 18.37 41.26
N SER A 13 16.40 17.10 41.35
CA SER A 13 16.82 16.05 40.43
C SER A 13 16.61 16.51 38.98
N THR A 14 17.71 16.68 38.25
CA THR A 14 17.66 16.95 36.82
C THR A 14 16.97 15.78 36.14
N LEU A 15 15.78 16.05 35.60
CA LEU A 15 15.14 15.17 34.63
C LEU A 15 16.12 15.00 33.48
N ASN A 16 16.65 13.78 33.33
CA ASN A 16 17.42 13.35 32.17
C ASN A 16 16.52 13.40 30.93
N GLY A 17 16.27 14.60 30.42
CA GLY A 17 15.79 14.82 29.08
C GLY A 17 16.92 14.43 28.13
N ASN A 18 16.94 13.18 27.69
CA ASN A 18 17.76 12.78 26.56
C ASN A 18 17.41 13.70 25.38
N VAL A 19 18.29 14.68 25.14
CA VAL A 19 18.22 15.55 23.97
C VAL A 19 18.37 14.63 22.77
N THR A 20 17.21 14.32 22.18
CA THR A 20 17.07 13.31 21.15
C THR A 20 17.52 13.96 19.85
N HIS A 21 18.82 13.82 19.58
CA HIS A 21 19.46 14.34 18.37
C HIS A 21 18.72 13.88 17.12
N GLY A 22 18.87 14.65 16.03
CA GLY A 22 18.19 14.46 14.74
C GLY A 22 18.23 13.04 14.18
N ASP A 23 19.17 12.19 14.60
CA ASP A 23 19.18 10.75 14.28
C ASP A 23 17.97 9.99 14.83
N THR A 24 17.51 10.30 16.04
CA THR A 24 16.30 9.66 16.61
C THR A 24 15.02 10.14 15.93
N LEU A 25 14.96 11.42 15.53
CA LEU A 25 13.88 11.96 14.70
C LEU A 25 13.92 11.38 13.28
N LEU A 26 15.11 11.19 12.70
CA LEU A 26 15.29 10.57 11.39
C LEU A 26 14.90 9.08 11.44
N LYS A 27 15.33 8.34 12.46
CA LYS A 27 14.93 6.94 12.69
C LYS A 27 13.43 6.81 12.87
N LYS A 28 12.80 7.75 13.59
CA LYS A 28 11.35 7.80 13.74
C LYS A 28 10.66 8.12 12.41
N ALA A 29 11.11 9.12 11.67
CA ALA A 29 10.59 9.47 10.35
C ALA A 29 10.75 8.33 9.34
N VAL A 30 11.90 7.63 9.31
CA VAL A 30 12.12 6.45 8.46
C VAL A 30 11.20 5.29 8.87
N LYS A 31 11.01 5.10 10.18
CA LYS A 31 10.09 4.09 10.73
C LYS A 31 8.62 4.44 10.50
N GLU A 32 8.27 5.72 10.33
CA GLU A 32 6.91 6.23 10.08
C GLU A 32 6.61 6.39 8.58
N LEU A 33 7.61 6.60 7.73
CA LEU A 33 7.47 6.85 6.28
C LEU A 33 7.76 5.61 5.42
N GLY A 34 8.26 4.52 5.99
CA GLY A 34 8.46 3.26 5.27
C GLY A 34 7.13 2.63 4.82
N THR A 35 7.11 1.86 3.75
CA THR A 35 5.89 1.14 3.31
C THR A 35 5.40 0.11 4.34
N LYS A 36 6.29 -0.40 5.21
CA LYS A 36 5.94 -1.19 6.41
C LYS A 36 5.36 -0.37 7.57
N ALA A 37 5.50 0.96 7.50
CA ALA A 37 5.01 1.91 8.49
C ALA A 37 3.56 2.34 8.24
N LEU A 38 3.08 2.17 7.00
CA LEU A 38 1.68 2.40 6.68
C LEU A 38 0.86 1.38 7.48
N ASP A 39 0.22 1.86 8.55
CA ASP A 39 -0.76 1.08 9.29
C ASP A 39 -1.75 0.50 8.26
N GLY A 40 -1.91 -0.83 8.30
CA GLY A 40 -2.77 -1.55 7.37
C GLY A 40 -4.25 -1.17 7.44
N ARG A 41 -4.63 -0.36 8.44
CA ARG A 41 -5.96 0.25 8.64
C ARG A 41 -6.06 1.67 8.12
N SER A 42 -4.94 2.31 7.78
CA SER A 42 -4.95 3.64 7.18
C SER A 42 -5.70 3.61 5.85
N VAL A 43 -6.39 4.71 5.53
CA VAL A 43 -7.15 4.85 4.28
C VAL A 43 -6.23 4.56 3.07
N LEU A 44 -5.00 5.08 3.10
CA LEU A 44 -4.01 4.84 2.06
C LEU A 44 -3.63 3.35 1.92
N ALA A 45 -3.43 2.64 3.03
CA ALA A 45 -3.11 1.22 2.98
C ALA A 45 -4.29 0.36 2.51
N ILE A 46 -5.52 0.74 2.86
CA ILE A 46 -6.74 0.07 2.38
C ILE A 46 -6.89 0.27 0.87
N GLU A 47 -6.76 1.51 0.40
CA GLU A 47 -6.80 1.82 -1.04
C GLU A 47 -5.70 1.08 -1.81
N LEU A 48 -4.47 1.03 -1.28
CA LEU A 48 -3.37 0.30 -1.92
C LEU A 48 -3.65 -1.20 -2.03
N LYS A 49 -4.17 -1.81 -0.96
CA LYS A 49 -4.57 -3.22 -0.99
C LYS A 49 -5.70 -3.48 -1.97
N GLN A 50 -6.66 -2.57 -2.05
CA GLN A 50 -7.80 -2.68 -2.95
C GLN A 50 -7.35 -2.60 -4.41
N GLU A 51 -6.56 -1.59 -4.78
CA GLU A 51 -6.01 -1.42 -6.14
C GLU A 51 -5.20 -2.66 -6.58
N ARG A 52 -4.33 -3.16 -5.71
CA ARG A 52 -3.57 -4.38 -5.98
C ARG A 52 -4.49 -5.58 -6.20
N ARG A 53 -5.50 -5.75 -5.35
CA ARG A 53 -6.45 -6.87 -5.43
C ARG A 53 -7.22 -6.83 -6.75
N GLU A 54 -7.70 -5.66 -7.16
CA GLU A 54 -8.46 -5.49 -8.40
C GLU A 54 -7.62 -5.85 -9.63
N LEU A 55 -6.36 -5.39 -9.68
CA LEU A 55 -5.44 -5.72 -10.77
C LEU A 55 -5.11 -7.22 -10.80
N ILE A 56 -4.82 -7.82 -9.65
CA ILE A 56 -4.55 -9.26 -9.54
C ILE A 56 -5.76 -10.08 -9.99
N GLN A 57 -6.97 -9.68 -9.59
CA GLN A 57 -8.20 -10.36 -9.98
C GLN A 57 -8.48 -10.23 -11.48
N ALA A 58 -8.19 -9.07 -12.07
CA ALA A 58 -8.32 -8.86 -13.51
C ALA A 58 -7.34 -9.72 -14.34
N LEU A 59 -6.20 -10.10 -13.76
CA LEU A 59 -5.18 -10.94 -14.39
C LEU A 59 -5.35 -12.46 -14.14
N GLY A 60 -6.49 -12.89 -13.57
CA GLY A 60 -6.80 -14.30 -13.37
C GLY A 60 -6.45 -14.83 -11.97
N GLY A 61 -5.91 -13.98 -11.09
CA GLY A 61 -5.63 -14.31 -9.69
C GLY A 61 -4.13 -14.53 -9.40
N PRO A 62 -3.77 -14.72 -8.13
CA PRO A 62 -2.38 -14.69 -7.68
C PRO A 62 -1.52 -15.86 -8.16
N SER A 63 -2.13 -16.99 -8.57
CA SER A 63 -1.39 -18.15 -9.09
C SER A 63 -0.88 -17.97 -10.52
N GLU A 64 -1.51 -17.08 -11.29
CA GLU A 64 -1.24 -16.87 -12.72
C GLU A 64 -0.29 -15.69 -12.98
N ILE A 65 0.13 -15.00 -11.92
CA ILE A 65 0.89 -13.76 -12.01
C ILE A 65 2.37 -14.05 -11.78
N SER A 66 3.19 -13.67 -12.75
CA SER A 66 4.65 -13.73 -12.63
C SER A 66 5.17 -12.68 -11.63
N PRO A 67 6.34 -12.90 -11.01
CA PRO A 67 6.96 -11.90 -10.13
C PRO A 67 7.17 -10.54 -10.81
N GLN A 68 7.43 -10.53 -12.11
CA GLN A 68 7.60 -9.32 -12.92
C GLN A 68 6.29 -8.55 -13.05
N GLU A 69 5.20 -9.24 -13.38
CA GLU A 69 3.86 -8.64 -13.43
C GLU A 69 3.45 -8.12 -12.05
N MET A 70 3.79 -8.84 -10.98
CA MET A 70 3.53 -8.39 -9.62
C MET A 70 4.27 -7.08 -9.28
N ALA A 71 5.51 -6.92 -9.74
CA ALA A 71 6.26 -5.68 -9.57
C ALA A 71 5.60 -4.51 -10.32
N ILE A 72 5.13 -4.75 -11.55
CA ILE A 72 4.42 -3.73 -12.33
C ILE A 72 3.08 -3.36 -11.68
N ILE A 73 2.33 -4.33 -11.16
CA ILE A 73 1.08 -4.10 -10.41
C ILE A 73 1.35 -3.18 -9.20
N GLU A 74 2.42 -3.44 -8.44
CA GLU A 74 2.79 -2.60 -7.31
C GLU A 74 3.13 -1.17 -7.74
N MET A 75 3.87 -1.01 -8.83
CA MET A 75 4.20 0.30 -9.40
C MET A 75 2.95 1.07 -9.82
N ILE A 76 1.98 0.40 -10.45
CA ILE A 76 0.70 1.00 -10.85
C ILE A 76 -0.10 1.41 -9.62
N ALA A 77 -0.27 0.51 -8.65
CA ALA A 77 -1.04 0.78 -7.44
C ALA A 77 -0.49 1.98 -6.66
N MET A 78 0.84 2.04 -6.46
CA MET A 78 1.49 3.20 -5.83
C MET A 78 1.31 4.48 -6.65
N LYS A 79 1.40 4.39 -7.98
CA LYS A 79 1.25 5.55 -8.87
C LYS A 79 -0.16 6.15 -8.80
N ARG A 80 -1.20 5.32 -8.81
CA ARG A 80 -2.60 5.75 -8.70
C ARG A 80 -2.85 6.54 -7.42
N ILE A 81 -2.38 6.02 -6.28
CA ILE A 81 -2.55 6.67 -4.98
C ILE A 81 -1.80 8.00 -4.93
N ARG A 82 -0.56 8.05 -5.44
CA ARG A 82 0.21 9.31 -5.49
C ARG A 82 -0.43 10.35 -6.39
N ARG A 83 -1.05 9.93 -7.50
CA ARG A 83 -1.71 10.83 -8.45
C ARG A 83 -3.03 11.39 -7.91
N LYS A 84 -3.80 10.60 -7.18
CA LYS A 84 -5.13 10.96 -6.67
C LYS A 84 -5.22 12.35 -6.00
N PRO A 85 -4.40 12.71 -5.00
CA PRO A 85 -4.48 14.04 -4.38
C PRO A 85 -4.13 15.18 -5.34
N ILE A 86 -3.26 14.93 -6.33
CA ILE A 86 -2.89 15.93 -7.35
C ILE A 86 -4.07 16.16 -8.29
N GLN A 87 -4.76 15.08 -8.71
CA GLN A 87 -5.97 15.17 -9.52
C GLN A 87 -7.12 15.83 -8.76
N GLU A 88 -7.32 15.49 -7.48
CA GLU A 88 -8.31 16.14 -6.60
C GLU A 88 -8.04 17.64 -6.47
N TRP A 89 -6.78 18.03 -6.21
CA TRP A 89 -6.39 19.43 -6.17
C TRP A 89 -6.65 20.13 -7.51
N ALA A 90 -6.26 19.51 -8.63
CA ALA A 90 -6.45 20.09 -9.96
C ALA A 90 -7.92 20.28 -10.31
N LEU A 91 -8.78 19.33 -9.91
CA LEU A 91 -10.23 19.42 -10.09
C LEU A 91 -10.82 20.58 -9.29
N LEU A 92 -10.41 20.74 -8.03
CA LEU A 92 -10.87 21.82 -7.15
C LEU A 92 -10.34 23.20 -7.58
N ASN A 93 -9.17 23.25 -8.22
CA ASN A 93 -8.48 24.48 -8.60
C ASN A 93 -8.45 24.68 -10.13
N ARG A 94 -9.55 24.37 -10.82
CA ARG A 94 -9.63 24.39 -12.29
C ARG A 94 -9.15 25.71 -12.91
N ASP A 95 -9.51 26.85 -12.32
CA ASP A 95 -9.10 28.16 -12.83
C ASP A 95 -7.59 28.43 -12.70
N ALA A 96 -6.91 27.78 -11.75
CA ALA A 96 -5.48 27.89 -11.54
C ALA A 96 -4.67 27.04 -12.55
N LEU A 97 -5.31 26.11 -13.26
CA LEU A 97 -4.65 25.28 -14.27
C LEU A 97 -4.29 26.05 -15.54
N PHE A 98 -4.94 27.18 -15.81
CA PHE A 98 -4.68 27.99 -17.00
C PHE A 98 -4.37 29.43 -16.63
N ASN A 99 -3.14 29.86 -16.92
CA ASN A 99 -2.74 31.25 -16.74
C ASN A 99 -3.30 32.08 -17.92
N ARG A 100 -4.41 32.78 -17.67
CA ARG A 100 -5.07 33.63 -18.67
C ARG A 100 -4.20 34.76 -19.20
N ARG A 101 -3.30 35.32 -18.37
CA ARG A 101 -2.43 36.44 -18.75
C ARG A 101 -1.39 36.02 -19.78
N ASN A 102 -0.75 34.87 -19.53
CA ASN A 102 0.31 34.34 -20.40
C ASN A 102 -0.21 33.34 -21.44
N LYS A 103 -1.53 33.03 -21.42
CA LYS A 103 -2.20 32.04 -22.27
C LYS A 103 -1.51 30.67 -22.26
N CYS A 104 -0.99 30.27 -21.10
CA CYS A 104 -0.26 29.01 -20.94
C CYS A 104 -0.88 28.13 -19.87
N LEU A 105 -0.69 26.82 -20.03
CA LEU A 105 -1.11 25.82 -19.05
C LEU A 105 -0.13 25.81 -17.87
N ALA A 106 -0.63 25.61 -16.66
CA ALA A 106 0.21 25.46 -15.48
C ALA A 106 1.08 24.19 -15.60
N PRO A 107 2.34 24.21 -15.12
CA PRO A 107 3.24 23.06 -15.19
C PRO A 107 2.67 21.78 -14.56
N ILE A 108 1.85 21.92 -13.52
CA ILE A 108 1.20 20.79 -12.83
C ILE A 108 0.27 20.00 -13.74
N ALA A 109 -0.40 20.66 -14.69
CA ALA A 109 -1.28 19.98 -15.64
C ALA A 109 -0.47 19.14 -16.64
N LEU A 110 0.70 19.63 -17.07
CA LEU A 110 1.61 18.85 -17.91
C LEU A 110 2.18 17.65 -17.15
N GLN A 111 2.53 17.83 -15.88
CA GLN A 111 3.02 16.73 -15.03
C GLN A 111 1.96 15.66 -14.79
N LEU A 112 0.69 16.06 -14.62
CA LEU A 112 -0.43 15.13 -14.53
C LEU A 112 -0.58 14.28 -15.79
N GLU A 113 -0.54 14.91 -16.96
CA GLU A 113 -0.58 14.20 -18.24
C GLU A 113 0.57 13.19 -18.37
N GLN A 114 1.79 13.59 -17.98
CA GLN A 114 2.96 12.69 -17.99
C GLN A 114 2.79 11.50 -17.05
N LEU A 115 2.19 11.70 -15.88
CA LEU A 115 1.89 10.63 -14.93
C LEU A 115 0.83 9.67 -15.50
N GLU A 116 -0.22 10.20 -16.14
CA GLU A 116 -1.27 9.42 -16.80
C GLU A 116 -0.73 8.59 -17.96
N GLU A 117 0.01 9.20 -18.88
CA GLU A 117 0.65 8.52 -20.00
C GLU A 117 1.61 7.42 -19.52
N SER A 118 2.36 7.69 -18.45
CA SER A 118 3.25 6.68 -17.86
C SER A 118 2.50 5.52 -17.19
N GLU A 119 1.25 5.70 -16.74
CA GLU A 119 0.42 4.59 -16.26
C GLU A 119 -0.09 3.76 -17.44
N VAL A 120 -0.57 4.42 -18.49
CA VAL A 120 -1.05 3.75 -19.71
C VAL A 120 0.04 2.84 -20.29
N ARG A 121 1.30 3.26 -20.28
CA ARG A 121 2.43 2.42 -20.69
C ARG A 121 2.58 1.15 -19.83
N LEU A 122 2.53 1.27 -18.50
CA LEU A 122 2.61 0.10 -17.60
C LEU A 122 1.41 -0.84 -17.78
N LEU A 123 0.22 -0.30 -18.02
CA LEU A 123 -0.98 -1.11 -18.31
C LEU A 123 -0.88 -1.82 -19.66
N LYS A 124 -0.26 -1.20 -20.67
CA LYS A 124 0.02 -1.84 -21.96
C LYS A 124 1.01 -3.00 -21.78
N GLU A 125 2.01 -2.86 -20.92
CA GLU A 125 2.97 -3.94 -20.60
C GLU A 125 2.30 -5.14 -19.93
N LEU A 126 1.34 -4.93 -19.02
CA LEU A 126 0.55 -6.02 -18.40
C LEU A 126 -0.45 -6.69 -19.37
N GLY A 127 -0.84 -5.96 -20.41
CA GLY A 127 -1.90 -6.33 -21.32
C GLY A 127 -3.26 -5.76 -20.89
N LEU A 128 -3.93 -5.06 -21.81
CA LEU A 128 -5.20 -4.35 -21.58
C LEU A 128 -6.41 -5.28 -21.39
N LYS A 129 -6.26 -6.59 -21.59
CA LYS A 129 -7.36 -7.56 -21.56
C LYS A 129 -7.38 -8.32 -20.24
N ARG A 130 -8.58 -8.44 -19.66
CA ARG A 130 -8.80 -9.33 -18.51
C ARG A 130 -8.45 -10.77 -18.92
N ARG A 131 -7.70 -11.46 -18.05
CA ARG A 131 -7.39 -12.89 -18.22
C ARG A 131 -8.39 -13.69 -17.40
N ALA A 132 -9.05 -14.66 -18.03
CA ALA A 132 -9.92 -15.58 -17.32
C ALA A 132 -9.07 -16.42 -16.36
N LYS A 133 -9.57 -16.63 -15.14
CA LYS A 133 -8.95 -17.57 -14.20
C LYS A 133 -8.98 -18.96 -14.82
N GLN A 134 -7.86 -19.68 -14.76
CA GLN A 134 -7.84 -21.09 -15.12
C GLN A 134 -8.66 -21.86 -14.08
N ILE A 135 -9.85 -22.30 -14.46
CA ILE A 135 -10.72 -23.12 -13.62
C ILE A 135 -10.52 -24.57 -14.08
N PRO A 136 -10.17 -25.51 -13.17
CA PRO A 136 -10.05 -26.92 -13.52
C PRO A 136 -11.38 -27.42 -14.09
N SER A 137 -11.31 -28.32 -15.07
CA SER A 137 -12.52 -28.85 -15.70
C SER A 137 -13.37 -29.61 -14.68
N LEU A 138 -14.68 -29.69 -14.93
CA LEU A 138 -15.61 -30.43 -14.05
C LEU A 138 -15.14 -31.88 -13.83
N SER A 139 -14.59 -32.51 -14.87
CA SER A 139 -13.97 -33.84 -14.83
C SER A 139 -12.79 -33.90 -13.87
N ASP A 140 -11.88 -32.92 -13.92
CA ASP A 140 -10.71 -32.88 -13.04
C ASP A 140 -11.13 -32.69 -11.57
N TYR A 141 -12.17 -31.88 -11.33
CA TYR A 141 -12.72 -31.68 -10.01
C TYR A 141 -13.36 -32.95 -9.42
N LEU A 142 -14.18 -33.66 -10.22
CA LEU A 142 -14.82 -34.90 -9.79
C LEU A 142 -13.81 -36.03 -9.54
N ASN A 143 -12.74 -36.09 -10.32
CA ASN A 143 -11.66 -37.06 -10.12
C ASN A 143 -10.84 -36.75 -8.86
N GLY A 144 -10.56 -35.47 -8.57
CA GLY A 144 -9.90 -35.06 -7.33
C GLY A 144 -10.74 -35.32 -6.07
N ALA A 145 -12.06 -35.15 -6.15
CA ALA A 145 -12.98 -35.42 -5.03
C ALA A 145 -13.13 -36.92 -4.71
N LYS A 146 -12.96 -37.81 -5.69
CA LYS A 146 -13.00 -39.27 -5.46
C LYS A 146 -11.76 -39.80 -4.73
N ALA A 147 -10.60 -39.16 -4.89
CA ALA A 147 -9.35 -39.59 -4.27
C ALA A 147 -9.30 -39.32 -2.73
N THR A 148 -10.20 -38.50 -2.20
CA THR A 148 -10.19 -38.07 -0.79
C THR A 148 -11.25 -38.73 0.08
N LYS A 149 -11.98 -39.74 -0.43
CA LYS A 149 -12.86 -40.56 0.41
C LYS A 149 -12.04 -41.73 0.97
N PRO A 150 -11.59 -41.70 2.25
CA PRO A 150 -11.02 -42.89 2.86
C PRO A 150 -12.10 -43.97 2.89
N ASP A 151 -11.77 -45.16 2.39
CA ASP A 151 -12.60 -46.35 2.48
C ASP A 151 -12.87 -46.66 3.95
N SER A 152 -14.06 -46.31 4.44
CA SER A 152 -14.60 -46.83 5.69
C SER A 152 -15.06 -48.26 5.42
N LYS A 153 -14.11 -49.20 5.52
CA LYS A 153 -14.40 -50.62 5.66
C LYS A 153 -13.84 -51.11 7.00
N ASP A 154 -14.52 -50.74 8.07
CA ASP A 154 -14.54 -51.56 9.28
C ASP A 154 -15.96 -52.12 9.40
N GLY A 155 -16.10 -53.34 8.88
CA GLY A 155 -17.30 -54.14 9.02
C GLY A 155 -17.37 -54.78 10.41
N ASP A 156 -18.60 -54.81 10.92
CA ASP A 156 -19.18 -55.75 11.88
C ASP A 156 -18.22 -56.74 12.58
N ALA A 157 -18.08 -56.56 13.89
CA ALA A 157 -18.03 -57.67 14.84
C ALA A 157 -18.59 -57.21 16.21
N CYS A 158 -19.89 -57.42 16.41
CA CYS A 158 -20.52 -57.58 17.72
C CYS A 158 -21.12 -59.00 17.69
N PRO A 159 -20.87 -59.84 18.71
CA PRO A 159 -21.51 -59.71 20.01
C PRO A 159 -20.54 -59.62 21.20
#